data_AF-A0A1G3IN00-F1
#
_entry.id   AF-A0A1G3IN00-F1
#
_cell.length_a   1.000
_cell.length_b   1.000
_cell.length_c   1.000
_cell.angle_alpha   90.00
_cell.angle_beta   90.00
_cell.angle_gamma   90.00
#
_symmetry.space_group_name_H-M   'P 1'
#
loop_
_entity.id
_entity.type
_entity.pdbx_description
1 polymer ?
#
loop_
_entity_poly.entity_id
_entity_poly.type
_entity_poly.pdbx_seq_one_letter_code
_entity_poly.pdbx_strand_id
1 'polypeptide(L)'
;MRTLYLGWLLAAFTATASAAEAPAMAQHEHSAMMHSQSRSWTQLPLLKARMQGQDMASRSVSMQPQSIAADAIEAWSNDLDDANGHRQLPIGMGGAPLDKPASGGFQMLTAREVQGDSVRVASTVHYFGERGGKNPTAMFDQLKHELEIVPQPYPREHSRYRANEDWQFAVRFKGQPLAGQKVVLETSNGSQSEFMTDAQGVVKVHMPDDFKPEEAQSKGGSHGMRRGSDFVVAVSHADGSLQYLTAFNSSYGEEPFNKRSLAMGVGFMLVGMLGAAPLLRKRETAVKKEESANA
;
A
#
# COMPACT_ATOMS: atom_id res chain seq x y z
N MET A 1 -21.61 37.37 57.49
CA MET A 1 -22.08 38.61 56.83
C MET A 1 -22.41 38.22 55.39
N ARG A 2 -23.63 37.86 54.94
CA ARG A 2 -25.00 38.42 55.05
C ARG A 2 -25.18 39.78 54.36
N THR A 3 -25.60 39.75 53.07
CA THR A 3 -26.64 40.58 52.37
C THR A 3 -26.56 40.23 50.85
N LEU A 4 -27.51 39.58 50.13
CA LEU A 4 -28.95 39.75 49.83
C LEU A 4 -29.34 41.00 49.02
N TYR A 5 -29.76 40.79 47.75
CA TYR A 5 -30.79 41.45 46.92
C TYR A 5 -30.97 40.55 45.68
N LEU A 6 -32.06 39.89 45.29
CA LEU A 6 -33.54 39.96 45.40
C LEU A 6 -34.25 41.03 44.54
N GLY A 7 -35.01 40.55 43.54
CA GLY A 7 -36.10 41.24 42.80
C GLY A 7 -36.05 40.93 41.29
N TRP A 8 -36.74 39.92 40.74
CA TRP A 8 -38.18 39.84 40.33
C TRP A 8 -38.57 40.95 39.30
N LEU A 9 -39.42 40.78 38.27
CA LEU A 9 -40.62 39.96 38.01
C LEU A 9 -40.97 40.09 36.48
N LEU A 10 -41.48 39.03 35.82
CA LEU A 10 -42.60 38.94 34.82
C LEU A 10 -42.77 39.98 33.67
N ALA A 11 -43.49 39.78 32.57
CA ALA A 11 -44.20 38.70 31.86
C ALA A 11 -44.64 39.33 30.51
N ALA A 12 -44.92 38.52 29.48
CA ALA A 12 -46.20 38.50 28.75
C ALA A 12 -46.05 37.91 27.34
N PHE A 13 -46.95 36.96 27.08
CA PHE A 13 -47.32 36.38 25.80
C PHE A 13 -47.97 37.41 24.87
N THR A 14 -47.74 37.30 23.57
CA THR A 14 -48.79 37.51 22.55
C THR A 14 -48.46 36.70 21.30
N ALA A 15 -49.39 35.84 20.90
CA ALA A 15 -49.43 35.22 19.58
C ALA A 15 -50.45 35.97 18.72
N THR A 16 -50.11 36.25 17.46
CA THR A 16 -51.07 36.56 16.39
C THR A 16 -50.52 36.00 15.09
N ALA A 17 -51.26 35.07 14.49
CA ALA A 17 -51.10 34.65 13.11
C ALA A 17 -51.96 35.55 12.20
N SER A 18 -51.46 35.89 11.00
CA SER A 18 -52.24 35.88 9.77
C SER A 18 -51.33 36.09 8.56
N ALA A 19 -51.67 35.41 7.47
CA ALA A 19 -50.94 35.28 6.22
C ALA A 19 -51.03 36.51 5.31
N ALA A 20 -50.04 36.65 4.41
CA ALA A 20 -50.19 37.27 3.10
C ALA A 20 -49.18 36.66 2.12
N GLU A 21 -49.68 36.28 0.96
CA GLU A 21 -49.00 35.62 -0.16
C GLU A 21 -48.74 36.66 -1.26
N ALA A 22 -47.55 36.68 -1.86
CA ALA A 22 -47.30 37.02 -3.28
C ALA A 22 -45.81 36.90 -3.65
N PRO A 23 -45.48 36.64 -4.94
CA PRO A 23 -44.29 35.90 -5.36
C PRO A 23 -43.12 36.81 -5.73
N ALA A 24 -41.89 36.33 -5.54
CA ALA A 24 -40.71 36.96 -6.13
C ALA A 24 -39.72 35.89 -6.59
N MET A 25 -39.68 35.74 -7.92
CA MET A 25 -38.53 35.45 -8.77
C MET A 25 -37.60 34.31 -8.36
N ALA A 26 -37.71 33.22 -9.11
CA ALA A 26 -36.68 32.20 -9.27
C ALA A 26 -35.34 32.85 -9.66
N GLN A 27 -34.48 33.06 -8.68
CA GLN A 27 -33.05 33.17 -8.89
C GLN A 27 -32.52 31.74 -8.98
N HIS A 28 -31.99 31.40 -10.16
CA HIS A 28 -31.19 30.21 -10.38
C HIS A 28 -29.93 30.30 -9.52
N GLU A 29 -30.02 29.85 -8.26
CA GLU A 29 -28.84 29.55 -7.48
C GLU A 29 -28.21 28.29 -8.06
N HIS A 30 -27.01 28.48 -8.59
CA HIS A 30 -26.08 27.44 -8.94
C HIS A 30 -25.85 26.58 -7.71
N SER A 31 -26.58 25.48 -7.61
CA SER A 31 -26.31 24.42 -6.64
C SER A 31 -24.84 24.07 -6.80
N ALA A 32 -24.10 24.38 -5.74
CA ALA A 32 -22.69 24.13 -5.61
C ALA A 32 -22.39 22.72 -6.11
N MET A 33 -21.62 22.64 -7.20
CA MET A 33 -20.86 21.44 -7.52
C MET A 33 -19.85 21.25 -6.38
N MET A 34 -20.35 20.68 -5.28
CA MET A 34 -19.55 19.99 -4.28
C MET A 34 -18.75 18.96 -5.06
N HIS A 35 -17.52 19.31 -5.37
CA HIS A 35 -16.53 18.37 -5.83
C HIS A 35 -16.49 17.29 -4.75
N SER A 36 -17.06 16.13 -5.05
CA SER A 36 -16.85 14.94 -4.25
C SER A 36 -15.36 14.63 -4.36
N GLN A 37 -14.55 15.24 -3.50
CA GLN A 37 -13.20 14.76 -3.27
C GLN A 37 -13.40 13.32 -2.83
N SER A 38 -13.06 12.37 -3.70
CA SER A 38 -13.12 10.95 -3.41
C SER A 38 -12.39 10.75 -2.09
N ARG A 39 -13.13 10.41 -1.04
CA ARG A 39 -12.59 10.25 0.31
C ARG A 39 -11.44 9.24 0.22
N SER A 40 -10.22 9.68 0.56
CA SER A 40 -9.07 8.77 0.65
C SER A 40 -9.47 7.59 1.53
N TRP A 41 -9.09 6.37 1.13
CA TRP A 41 -9.41 5.15 1.87
C TRP A 41 -8.67 5.08 3.22
N THR A 42 -7.64 5.91 3.41
CA THR A 42 -6.88 6.07 4.65
C THR A 42 -6.59 7.54 4.96
N GLN A 43 -6.47 7.86 6.25
CA GLN A 43 -6.01 9.15 6.77
C GLN A 43 -4.48 9.17 7.02
N LEU A 44 -3.82 8.03 6.85
CA LEU A 44 -2.37 7.89 6.99
C LEU A 44 -1.67 8.53 5.78
N PRO A 45 -0.50 9.16 5.99
CA PRO A 45 0.22 9.83 4.92
C PRO A 45 0.77 8.79 3.93
N LEU A 46 0.58 9.01 2.63
CA LEU A 46 1.04 8.07 1.60
C LEU A 46 1.50 8.77 0.31
N LEU A 47 2.29 8.05 -0.48
CA LEU A 47 2.72 8.46 -1.82
C LEU A 47 2.15 7.51 -2.87
N LYS A 48 1.37 8.05 -3.82
CA LYS A 48 0.78 7.25 -4.90
C LYS A 48 1.41 7.58 -6.25
N ALA A 49 1.87 6.53 -6.93
CA ALA A 49 2.30 6.63 -8.31
C ALA A 49 1.09 6.89 -9.22
N ARG A 50 1.18 7.90 -10.06
CA ARG A 50 0.24 8.18 -11.13
C ARG A 50 0.97 8.06 -12.46
N MET A 51 0.55 7.10 -13.27
CA MET A 51 1.02 6.98 -14.65
C MET A 51 0.17 7.89 -15.53
N GLN A 52 0.83 8.66 -16.40
CA GLN A 52 0.21 9.47 -17.44
C GLN A 52 0.81 9.07 -18.79
N GLY A 53 0.09 9.32 -19.89
CA GLY A 53 0.49 8.93 -21.24
C GLY A 53 -0.17 7.63 -21.70
N GLN A 54 -0.64 7.61 -22.94
CA GLN A 54 -1.34 6.47 -23.53
C GLN A 54 -0.37 5.41 -24.08
N ASP A 55 0.79 5.85 -24.58
CA ASP A 55 1.77 5.00 -25.25
C ASP A 55 3.08 4.93 -24.47
N MET A 56 3.85 3.85 -24.65
CA MET A 56 5.13 3.65 -23.95
C MET A 56 6.10 4.84 -24.07
N ALA A 57 6.10 5.54 -25.21
CA ALA A 57 6.96 6.69 -25.46
C ALA A 57 6.51 7.97 -24.72
N SER A 58 5.25 8.07 -24.32
CA SER A 58 4.69 9.21 -23.58
C SER A 58 4.41 8.89 -22.11
N ARG A 59 4.74 7.67 -21.65
CA ARG A 59 4.54 7.26 -20.27
C ARG A 59 5.45 8.04 -19.33
N SER A 60 4.84 8.89 -18.53
CA SER A 60 5.48 9.53 -17.39
C SER A 60 4.88 9.03 -16.09
N VAL A 61 5.71 8.96 -15.05
CA VAL A 61 5.27 8.65 -13.69
C VAL A 61 5.37 9.94 -12.89
N SER A 62 4.30 10.33 -12.22
CA SER A 62 4.33 11.34 -11.17
C SER A 62 3.96 10.73 -9.83
N MET A 63 4.53 11.28 -8.76
CA MET A 63 4.23 10.87 -7.39
C MET A 63 3.34 11.91 -6.73
N GLN A 64 2.21 11.44 -6.20
CA GLN A 64 1.21 12.29 -5.58
C GLN A 64 1.16 12.01 -4.08
N PRO A 65 1.45 13.00 -3.23
CA PRO A 65 1.17 12.89 -1.81
C PRO A 65 -0.34 12.83 -1.55
N GLN A 66 -0.76 11.99 -0.61
CA GLN A 66 -2.14 11.94 -0.12
C GLN A 66 -2.12 11.92 1.41
N SER A 67 -3.06 12.63 2.03
CA SER A 67 -3.15 12.78 3.50
C SER A 67 -1.86 13.33 4.15
N ILE A 68 -1.12 14.15 3.40
CA ILE A 68 0.09 14.86 3.83
C ILE A 68 0.26 16.14 3.00
N ALA A 69 0.69 17.24 3.61
CA ALA A 69 0.97 18.51 2.94
C ALA A 69 2.48 18.76 2.83
N ALA A 70 3.16 17.95 2.02
CA ALA A 70 4.60 18.08 1.78
C ALA A 70 4.91 19.09 0.67
N ASP A 71 6.03 19.80 0.81
CA ASP A 71 6.51 20.79 -0.19
C ASP A 71 7.31 20.13 -1.33
N ALA A 72 7.93 18.98 -1.05
CA ALA A 72 8.73 18.22 -2.00
C ALA A 72 8.69 16.71 -1.71
N ILE A 73 9.11 15.93 -2.70
CA ILE A 73 9.40 14.50 -2.55
C ILE A 73 10.90 14.30 -2.69
N GLU A 74 11.53 13.66 -1.71
CA GLU A 74 12.91 13.21 -1.82
C GLU A 74 12.95 11.82 -2.43
N ALA A 75 13.85 11.61 -3.38
CA ALA A 75 14.08 10.33 -4.03
C ALA A 75 15.50 9.85 -3.75
N TRP A 76 15.60 8.64 -3.21
CA TRP A 76 16.84 7.98 -2.79
C TRP A 76 17.04 6.73 -3.67
N SER A 77 18.18 6.64 -4.34
CA SER A 77 18.55 5.53 -5.22
C SER A 77 19.12 4.36 -4.41
N ASN A 78 18.92 3.15 -4.93
CA ASN A 78 19.63 1.96 -4.45
C ASN A 78 21.09 1.87 -4.93
N ASP A 79 21.51 2.77 -5.81
CA ASP A 79 22.93 2.98 -6.12
C ASP A 79 23.53 4.08 -5.23
N LEU A 80 24.23 3.67 -4.17
CA LEU A 80 24.81 4.60 -3.20
C LEU A 80 26.02 5.37 -3.75
N ASP A 81 26.58 4.93 -4.87
CA ASP A 81 27.71 5.59 -5.53
C ASP A 81 27.25 6.62 -6.57
N ASP A 82 25.94 6.70 -6.84
CA ASP A 82 25.35 7.66 -7.76
C ASP A 82 25.41 9.07 -7.15
N ALA A 83 26.14 9.98 -7.80
CA ALA A 83 26.24 11.38 -7.39
C ALA A 83 24.88 12.10 -7.41
N ASN A 84 23.91 11.60 -8.18
CA ASN A 84 22.51 12.05 -8.20
C ASN A 84 21.57 11.04 -7.51
N GLY A 85 22.13 10.17 -6.65
CA GLY A 85 21.39 9.14 -5.93
C GLY A 85 20.40 9.71 -4.91
N HIS A 86 20.56 10.97 -4.50
CA HIS A 86 19.55 11.71 -3.73
C HIS A 86 19.08 12.94 -4.53
N ARG A 87 17.77 13.07 -4.72
CA ARG A 87 17.16 14.17 -5.46
C ARG A 87 15.95 14.72 -4.72
N GLN A 88 15.78 16.03 -4.73
CA GLN A 88 14.56 16.68 -4.28
C GLN A 88 13.68 17.01 -5.49
N LEU A 89 12.48 16.47 -5.52
CA LEU A 89 11.52 16.58 -6.61
C LEU A 89 10.42 17.58 -6.20
N PRO A 90 10.30 18.74 -6.89
CA PRO A 90 9.28 19.71 -6.57
C PRO A 90 7.88 19.16 -6.91
N ILE A 91 6.90 19.45 -6.06
CA ILE A 91 5.51 19.04 -6.27
C ILE A 91 4.81 20.10 -7.11
N GLY A 92 4.42 19.74 -8.34
CA GLY A 92 3.55 20.55 -9.20
C GLY A 92 2.09 20.13 -9.12
N MET A 93 1.22 20.76 -9.94
CA MET A 93 -0.22 20.42 -10.01
C MET A 93 -0.50 18.93 -10.29
N GLY A 94 0.39 18.24 -10.98
CA GLY A 94 0.28 16.81 -11.33
C GLY A 94 0.92 15.85 -10.31
N GLY A 95 1.48 16.35 -9.22
CA GLY A 95 2.43 15.65 -8.35
C GLY A 95 3.89 15.97 -8.72
N ALA A 96 4.82 15.33 -8.02
CA ALA A 96 6.25 15.45 -8.35
C ALA A 96 6.59 14.53 -9.54
N PRO A 97 7.15 15.04 -10.64
CA PRO A 97 7.57 14.19 -11.75
C PRO A 97 8.69 13.26 -11.27
N LEU A 98 8.57 11.98 -11.61
CA LEU A 98 9.56 10.97 -11.26
C LEU A 98 10.34 10.57 -12.51
N ASP A 99 11.41 11.33 -12.77
CA ASP A 99 12.32 11.00 -13.86
C ASP A 99 13.14 9.77 -13.51
N LYS A 100 13.27 8.90 -14.51
CA LYS A 100 14.10 7.71 -14.42
C LYS A 100 15.56 8.10 -14.12
N PRO A 101 16.17 7.60 -13.05
CA PRO A 101 17.57 7.85 -12.76
C PRO A 101 18.47 7.15 -13.78
N ALA A 102 19.69 7.67 -13.97
CA ALA A 102 20.70 7.00 -14.79
C ALA A 102 21.09 5.62 -14.23
N SER A 103 21.05 5.46 -12.90
CA SER A 103 21.32 4.21 -12.19
C SER A 103 20.20 3.16 -12.31
N GLY A 104 19.02 3.53 -12.81
CA GLY A 104 17.85 2.65 -12.87
C GLY A 104 17.40 2.17 -11.48
N GLY A 105 16.94 0.92 -11.39
CA GLY A 105 16.78 0.23 -10.10
C GLY A 105 15.59 0.67 -9.24
N PHE A 106 15.78 0.58 -7.92
CA PHE A 106 14.79 0.91 -6.90
C PHE A 106 15.03 2.33 -6.41
N GLN A 107 13.96 3.07 -6.20
CA GLN A 107 13.99 4.35 -5.51
C GLN A 107 13.07 4.33 -4.30
N MET A 108 13.60 4.68 -3.14
CA MET A 108 12.80 5.03 -1.97
C MET A 108 12.40 6.50 -2.10
N LEU A 109 11.10 6.73 -2.02
CA LEU A 109 10.52 8.06 -2.11
C LEU A 109 10.00 8.44 -0.74
N THR A 110 10.33 9.63 -0.28
CA THR A 110 9.85 10.16 1.00
C THR A 110 9.29 11.55 0.85
N ALA A 111 8.22 11.85 1.57
CA ALA A 111 7.65 13.19 1.67
C ALA A 111 7.45 13.54 3.14
N ARG A 112 7.82 14.76 3.52
CA ARG A 112 7.81 15.22 4.90
C ARG A 112 6.97 16.48 5.04
N GLU A 113 6.19 16.52 6.11
CA GLU A 113 5.38 17.66 6.53
C GLU A 113 5.73 17.98 7.99
N VAL A 114 5.91 19.26 8.29
CA VAL A 114 6.04 19.77 9.66
C VAL A 114 4.94 20.78 9.91
N GLN A 115 4.16 20.57 10.96
CA GLN A 115 3.10 21.47 11.36
C GLN A 115 3.06 21.59 12.87
N GLY A 116 3.49 22.74 13.40
CA GLY A 116 3.62 22.95 14.84
C GLY A 116 4.53 21.89 15.48
N ASP A 117 4.02 21.19 16.48
CA ASP A 117 4.71 20.09 17.16
C ASP A 117 4.50 18.72 16.49
N SER A 118 4.04 18.67 15.24
CA SER A 118 3.80 17.43 14.49
C SER A 118 4.74 17.28 13.31
N VAL A 119 5.34 16.10 13.17
CA VAL A 119 6.13 15.68 12.00
C VAL A 119 5.47 14.47 11.36
N ARG A 120 5.11 14.58 10.08
CA ARG A 120 4.49 13.49 9.31
C ARG A 120 5.40 13.11 8.15
N VAL A 121 5.58 11.81 7.92
CA VAL A 121 6.38 11.28 6.82
C VAL A 121 5.58 10.21 6.06
N ALA A 122 5.49 10.35 4.75
CA ALA A 122 5.01 9.32 3.83
C ALA A 122 6.21 8.70 3.11
N SER A 123 6.17 7.39 2.87
CA SER A 123 7.21 6.72 2.10
C SER A 123 6.71 5.57 1.22
N THR A 124 7.35 5.35 0.09
CA THR A 124 7.07 4.22 -0.81
C THR A 124 8.31 3.87 -1.63
N VAL A 125 8.29 2.72 -2.31
CA VAL A 125 9.36 2.30 -3.21
C VAL A 125 8.82 2.21 -4.64
N HIS A 126 9.54 2.83 -5.57
CA HIS A 126 9.30 2.72 -7.00
C HIS A 126 10.42 1.93 -7.69
N TYR A 127 10.11 1.16 -8.73
CA TYR A 127 11.07 0.36 -9.48
C TYR A 127 11.01 0.65 -10.98
N PHE A 128 12.16 0.98 -11.57
CA PHE A 128 12.29 1.45 -12.96
C PHE A 128 12.64 0.36 -14.01
N GLY A 129 12.71 -0.93 -13.63
CA GLY A 129 12.65 -2.03 -14.62
C GLY A 129 13.94 -2.42 -15.37
N GLU A 130 15.14 -2.16 -14.84
CA GLU A 130 16.40 -2.41 -15.58
C GLU A 130 17.31 -3.49 -15.00
N ARG A 131 18.11 -4.11 -15.90
CA ARG A 131 19.25 -4.98 -15.57
C ARG A 131 20.34 -4.15 -14.90
N GLY A 132 20.72 -4.51 -13.68
CA GLY A 132 21.81 -3.87 -12.92
C GLY A 132 21.41 -3.25 -11.59
N GLY A 133 20.11 -3.25 -11.24
CA GLY A 133 19.66 -2.76 -9.94
C GLY A 133 20.37 -3.48 -8.78
N LYS A 134 21.13 -2.72 -7.98
CA LYS A 134 21.77 -3.19 -6.74
C LYS A 134 20.69 -3.63 -5.72
N ASN A 135 21.07 -4.40 -4.72
CA ASN A 135 20.13 -4.78 -3.65
C ASN A 135 19.59 -3.52 -2.95
N PRO A 136 18.26 -3.31 -2.85
CA PRO A 136 17.69 -2.14 -2.18
C PRO A 136 17.94 -2.10 -0.67
N THR A 137 18.43 -3.18 -0.04
CA THR A 137 18.72 -3.20 1.41
C THR A 137 19.58 -2.02 1.85
N ALA A 138 20.69 -1.75 1.14
CA ALA A 138 21.61 -0.68 1.53
C ALA A 138 20.97 0.72 1.48
N MET A 139 19.98 0.92 0.59
CA MET A 139 19.17 2.14 0.53
C MET A 139 18.31 2.31 1.77
N PHE A 140 17.77 1.23 2.36
CA PHE A 140 16.96 1.28 3.58
C PHE A 140 17.78 1.47 4.86
N ASP A 141 19.09 1.26 4.81
CA ASP A 141 19.99 1.47 5.96
C ASP A 141 20.42 2.93 6.10
N GLN A 142 20.27 3.74 5.07
CA GLN A 142 20.48 5.19 5.16
C GLN A 142 19.34 5.84 5.94
N LEU A 143 19.69 6.55 7.02
CA LEU A 143 18.78 7.39 7.79
C LEU A 143 18.30 8.58 6.93
N LYS A 144 16.99 8.71 6.76
CA LYS A 144 16.33 9.79 6.00
C LYS A 144 15.56 10.72 6.93
N HIS A 145 14.88 10.15 7.93
CA HIS A 145 14.02 10.88 8.86
C HIS A 145 14.22 10.42 10.30
N GLU A 146 13.73 11.20 11.27
CA GLU A 146 13.89 10.89 12.69
C GLU A 146 13.14 9.62 13.08
N LEU A 147 11.91 9.43 12.61
CA LEU A 147 11.14 8.20 12.78
C LEU A 147 11.02 7.50 11.42
N GLU A 148 11.42 6.24 11.34
CA GLU A 148 11.38 5.46 10.11
C GLU A 148 10.65 4.14 10.31
N ILE A 149 9.90 3.72 9.30
CA ILE A 149 9.44 2.34 9.11
C ILE A 149 9.84 1.89 7.70
N VAL A 150 10.70 0.89 7.61
CA VAL A 150 11.26 0.42 6.33
C VAL A 150 11.07 -1.08 6.17
N PRO A 151 10.81 -1.58 4.95
CA PRO A 151 10.69 -3.00 4.69
C PRO A 151 12.04 -3.72 4.80
N GLN A 152 12.06 -4.88 5.46
CA GLN A 152 13.29 -5.66 5.67
C GLN A 152 13.01 -7.18 5.67
N PRO A 153 13.17 -7.90 4.54
CA PRO A 153 13.62 -7.43 3.23
C PRO A 153 12.48 -6.79 2.42
N TYR A 154 12.85 -6.04 1.38
CA TYR A 154 11.89 -5.62 0.35
C TYR A 154 11.68 -6.75 -0.68
N PRO A 155 10.44 -6.99 -1.16
CA PRO A 155 10.18 -7.98 -2.21
C PRO A 155 11.01 -7.70 -3.48
N ARG A 156 11.79 -8.69 -3.93
CA ARG A 156 12.61 -8.62 -5.16
C ARG A 156 12.00 -9.38 -6.34
N GLU A 157 12.34 -8.99 -7.57
CA GLU A 157 12.25 -9.75 -8.82
C GLU A 157 11.16 -10.85 -8.85
N HIS A 158 9.97 -10.47 -9.36
CA HIS A 158 8.73 -11.27 -9.41
C HIS A 158 8.04 -11.57 -8.06
N SER A 159 8.65 -11.23 -6.92
CA SER A 159 7.94 -11.14 -5.64
C SER A 159 7.32 -9.75 -5.44
N ARG A 160 6.12 -9.76 -4.88
CA ARG A 160 5.36 -8.60 -4.38
C ARG A 160 4.88 -9.01 -2.99
N TYR A 161 4.44 -8.06 -2.18
CA TYR A 161 3.64 -8.41 -1.00
C TYR A 161 2.43 -9.25 -1.42
N ARG A 162 2.07 -10.25 -0.64
CA ARG A 162 0.92 -11.12 -0.92
C ARG A 162 0.07 -11.31 0.31
N ALA A 163 -1.22 -11.50 0.10
CA ALA A 163 -2.15 -11.97 1.12
C ALA A 163 -1.66 -13.29 1.73
N ASN A 164 -1.98 -13.47 3.02
CA ASN A 164 -1.60 -14.62 3.86
C ASN A 164 -0.08 -14.81 4.06
N GLU A 165 0.75 -13.85 3.65
CA GLU A 165 2.19 -13.85 3.92
C GLU A 165 2.54 -12.88 5.05
N ASP A 166 3.54 -13.24 5.85
CA ASP A 166 4.12 -12.39 6.89
C ASP A 166 5.32 -11.62 6.34
N TRP A 167 5.30 -10.29 6.49
CA TRP A 167 6.37 -9.41 6.03
C TRP A 167 6.97 -8.62 7.18
N GLN A 168 8.28 -8.41 7.13
CA GLN A 168 9.01 -7.73 8.20
C GLN A 168 9.26 -6.27 7.86
N PHE A 169 9.11 -5.41 8.86
CA PHE A 169 9.43 -4.00 8.81
C PHE A 169 10.30 -3.63 10.01
N ALA A 170 11.36 -2.86 9.78
CA ALA A 170 12.16 -2.28 10.85
C ALA A 170 11.68 -0.87 11.16
N VAL A 171 11.48 -0.61 12.45
CA VAL A 171 11.12 0.68 13.00
C VAL A 171 12.30 1.24 13.76
N ARG A 172 12.68 2.47 13.42
CA ARG A 172 13.85 3.14 14.00
C ARG A 172 13.48 4.55 14.43
N PHE A 173 14.03 5.00 15.56
CA PHE A 173 14.01 6.39 15.97
C PHE A 173 15.44 6.91 16.11
N LYS A 174 15.76 7.98 15.38
CA LYS A 174 17.10 8.59 15.29
C LYS A 174 18.18 7.53 14.96
N GLY A 175 17.84 6.62 14.04
CA GLY A 175 18.69 5.51 13.60
C GLY A 175 18.78 4.33 14.57
N GLN A 176 18.19 4.39 15.76
CA GLN A 176 18.20 3.29 16.73
C GLN A 176 16.92 2.45 16.63
N PRO A 177 16.99 1.11 16.82
CA PRO A 177 15.82 0.27 16.92
C PRO A 177 14.80 0.77 17.94
N LEU A 178 13.53 0.86 17.55
CA LEU A 178 12.45 1.31 18.44
C LEU A 178 11.57 0.13 18.84
N ALA A 179 11.84 -0.45 20.00
CA ALA A 179 11.15 -1.62 20.55
C ALA A 179 9.81 -1.28 21.23
N GLY A 180 8.89 -2.24 21.29
CA GLY A 180 7.60 -2.11 21.99
C GLY A 180 6.65 -1.09 21.36
N GLN A 181 6.89 -0.72 20.11
CA GLN A 181 6.18 0.32 19.40
C GLN A 181 5.00 -0.27 18.63
N LYS A 182 3.82 0.32 18.81
CA LYS A 182 2.63 -0.05 18.03
C LYS A 182 2.81 0.35 16.57
N VAL A 183 2.54 -0.60 15.67
CA VAL A 183 2.49 -0.42 14.23
C VAL A 183 1.09 -0.80 13.74
N VAL A 184 0.47 0.06 12.93
CA VAL A 184 -0.85 -0.17 12.35
C VAL A 184 -0.72 -0.53 10.88
N LEU A 185 -1.54 -1.47 10.40
CA LEU A 185 -1.74 -1.80 8.99
C LEU A 185 -3.15 -1.37 8.60
N GLU A 186 -3.28 -0.70 7.44
CA GLU A 186 -4.56 -0.49 6.76
C GLU A 186 -4.46 -0.93 5.30
N THR A 187 -5.51 -1.56 4.77
CA THR A 187 -5.60 -1.92 3.33
C THR A 187 -6.70 -1.13 2.63
N SER A 188 -6.57 -0.92 1.32
CA SER A 188 -7.62 -0.27 0.53
C SER A 188 -8.87 -1.14 0.33
N ASN A 189 -8.80 -2.42 0.71
CA ASN A 189 -9.94 -3.32 0.81
C ASN A 189 -10.67 -3.21 2.17
N GLY A 190 -10.11 -2.49 3.15
CA GLY A 190 -10.77 -2.13 4.41
C GLY A 190 -10.30 -2.90 5.64
N SER A 191 -9.31 -3.78 5.52
CA SER A 191 -8.73 -4.46 6.69
C SER A 191 -7.88 -3.51 7.51
N GLN A 192 -7.93 -3.70 8.83
CA GLN A 192 -7.07 -3.01 9.79
C GLN A 192 -6.48 -4.00 10.78
N SER A 193 -5.22 -3.82 11.16
CA SER A 193 -4.55 -4.67 12.15
C SER A 193 -3.50 -3.89 12.91
N GLU A 194 -3.23 -4.31 14.14
CA GLU A 194 -2.18 -3.74 14.99
C GLU A 194 -1.12 -4.78 15.31
N PHE A 195 0.12 -4.35 15.32
CA PHE A 195 1.30 -5.16 15.63
C PHE A 195 2.21 -4.38 16.59
N MET A 196 3.18 -5.06 17.18
CA MET A 196 4.16 -4.44 18.07
C MET A 196 5.56 -4.84 17.67
N THR A 197 6.49 -3.89 17.70
CA THR A 197 7.90 -4.16 17.41
C THR A 197 8.56 -4.95 18.54
N ASP A 198 9.47 -5.85 18.17
CA ASP A 198 10.30 -6.62 19.09
C ASP A 198 11.46 -5.80 19.67
N ALA A 199 12.35 -6.45 20.43
CA ALA A 199 13.52 -5.82 21.03
C ALA A 199 14.54 -5.30 20.01
N GLN A 200 14.47 -5.77 18.76
CA GLN A 200 15.30 -5.33 17.63
C GLN A 200 14.60 -4.24 16.80
N GLY A 201 13.45 -3.74 17.26
CA GLY A 201 12.65 -2.75 16.53
C GLY A 201 12.01 -3.33 15.26
N VAL A 202 11.93 -4.67 15.13
CA VAL A 202 11.36 -5.34 13.97
C VAL A 202 9.92 -5.74 14.28
N VAL A 203 9.03 -5.55 13.32
CA VAL A 203 7.64 -6.03 13.39
C VAL A 203 7.37 -6.98 12.24
N LYS A 204 6.68 -8.08 12.54
CA LYS A 204 6.14 -9.00 11.53
C LYS A 204 4.67 -8.67 11.29
N VAL A 205 4.39 -8.13 10.11
CA VAL A 205 3.06 -7.71 9.66
C VAL A 205 2.46 -8.82 8.81
N HIS A 206 1.34 -9.38 9.25
CA HIS A 206 0.56 -10.32 8.47
C HIS A 206 -0.29 -9.58 7.44
N MET A 207 -0.14 -9.92 6.16
CA MET A 207 -0.97 -9.34 5.09
C MET A 207 -2.31 -10.07 4.99
N PRO A 208 -3.45 -9.39 5.13
CA PRO A 208 -4.76 -10.04 5.12
C PRO A 208 -5.15 -10.55 3.72
N ASP A 209 -5.96 -11.59 3.67
CA ASP A 209 -6.70 -12.01 2.48
C ASP A 209 -8.12 -11.43 2.49
N ASP A 210 -8.23 -10.16 2.13
CA ASP A 210 -9.48 -9.40 2.11
C ASP A 210 -9.98 -9.13 0.67
N PHE A 211 -9.51 -9.92 -0.28
CA PHE A 211 -9.97 -9.87 -1.65
C PHE A 211 -11.37 -10.46 -1.75
N LYS A 212 -12.33 -9.66 -2.24
CA LYS A 212 -13.70 -10.16 -2.48
C LYS A 212 -13.69 -11.39 -3.39
N PRO A 213 -14.41 -12.48 -3.06
CA PRO A 213 -14.56 -13.62 -3.95
C PRO A 213 -15.06 -13.18 -5.33
N GLU A 214 -14.56 -13.83 -6.37
CA GLU A 214 -15.01 -13.59 -7.74
C GLU A 214 -16.45 -14.10 -7.85
N GLU A 215 -17.44 -13.21 -7.82
CA GLU A 215 -18.76 -13.54 -8.35
C GLU A 215 -18.56 -13.96 -9.80
N ALA A 216 -19.14 -15.09 -10.19
CA ALA A 216 -18.95 -15.71 -11.50
C ALA A 216 -19.41 -14.80 -12.66
N GLN A 217 -18.61 -13.79 -12.99
CA GLN A 217 -18.75 -12.85 -14.08
C GLN A 217 -17.32 -12.54 -14.53
N SER A 218 -16.85 -12.85 -15.73
CA SER A 218 -17.51 -13.19 -16.97
C SER A 218 -16.48 -13.90 -17.85
N LYS A 219 -16.91 -14.92 -18.58
CA LYS A 219 -16.14 -15.54 -19.65
C LYS A 219 -15.84 -14.48 -20.72
N GLY A 220 -14.71 -13.77 -20.62
CA GLY A 220 -14.31 -12.83 -21.67
C GLY A 220 -13.31 -11.72 -21.34
N GLY A 221 -12.82 -11.56 -20.10
CA GLY A 221 -11.96 -10.42 -19.75
C GLY A 221 -10.66 -10.82 -19.06
N SER A 222 -9.53 -10.66 -19.75
CA SER A 222 -8.15 -10.68 -19.21
C SER A 222 -7.73 -11.97 -18.47
N HIS A 223 -7.38 -13.01 -19.24
CA HIS A 223 -6.50 -14.06 -18.74
C HIS A 223 -5.14 -13.45 -18.38
N GLY A 224 -4.88 -13.14 -17.09
CA GLY A 224 -3.51 -13.08 -16.58
C GLY A 224 -3.14 -11.98 -15.57
N MET A 225 -3.93 -10.91 -15.39
CA MET A 225 -3.58 -9.89 -14.40
C MET A 225 -4.08 -10.29 -13.02
N ARG A 226 -3.16 -10.78 -12.16
CA ARG A 226 -3.46 -11.06 -10.74
C ARG A 226 -3.96 -9.78 -10.05
N ARG A 227 -5.11 -9.85 -9.38
CA ARG A 227 -5.68 -8.76 -8.59
C ARG A 227 -4.65 -8.24 -7.57
N GLY A 228 -4.64 -6.92 -7.41
CA GLY A 228 -3.81 -6.21 -6.46
C GLY A 228 -4.63 -5.19 -5.70
N SER A 229 -4.20 -4.90 -4.49
CA SER A 229 -4.77 -3.89 -3.60
C SER A 229 -3.62 -3.10 -2.96
N ASP A 230 -3.92 -1.99 -2.31
CA ASP A 230 -2.93 -1.10 -1.69
C ASP A 230 -2.93 -1.34 -0.18
N PHE A 231 -1.78 -1.19 0.47
CA PHE A 231 -1.67 -1.16 1.92
C PHE A 231 -0.77 -0.04 2.40
N VAL A 232 -0.96 0.35 3.66
CA VAL A 232 -0.09 1.26 4.39
C VAL A 232 0.21 0.66 5.76
N VAL A 233 1.48 0.73 6.17
CA VAL A 233 1.91 0.46 7.54
C VAL A 233 2.40 1.76 8.15
N ALA A 234 1.98 2.06 9.38
CA ALA A 234 2.33 3.32 10.03
C ALA A 234 2.69 3.14 11.49
N VAL A 235 3.50 4.07 11.98
CA VAL A 235 3.98 4.13 13.35
C VAL A 235 3.96 5.57 13.86
N SER A 236 3.56 5.74 15.12
CA SER A 236 3.60 7.03 15.80
C SER A 236 4.52 6.98 17.01
N HIS A 237 5.31 8.02 17.22
CA HIS A 237 6.22 8.11 18.36
C HIS A 237 6.20 9.53 18.93
N ALA A 238 6.26 9.66 20.25
CA ALA A 238 6.32 10.95 20.93
C ALA A 238 7.71 11.14 21.56
N ASP A 239 8.34 12.28 21.32
CA ASP A 239 9.61 12.68 21.95
C ASP A 239 9.47 14.10 22.50
N GLY A 240 9.24 14.22 23.81
CA GLY A 240 8.91 15.50 24.45
C GLY A 240 7.55 16.04 23.97
N SER A 241 7.54 17.25 23.42
CA SER A 241 6.34 17.85 22.81
C SER A 241 6.07 17.38 21.39
N LEU A 242 7.08 16.82 20.70
CA LEU A 242 6.98 16.46 19.30
C LEU A 242 6.26 15.13 19.10
N GLN A 243 5.30 15.13 18.17
CA GLN A 243 4.56 13.95 17.71
C GLN A 243 5.03 13.57 16.31
N TYR A 244 5.56 12.37 16.17
CA TYR A 244 6.00 11.81 14.90
C TYR A 244 4.96 10.81 14.39
N LEU A 245 4.67 10.85 13.10
CA LEU A 245 3.90 9.85 12.38
C LEU A 245 4.62 9.52 11.07
N THR A 246 5.09 8.29 10.93
CA THR A 246 5.73 7.82 9.70
C THR A 246 4.96 6.64 9.14
N ALA A 247 4.74 6.65 7.83
CA ALA A 247 4.05 5.59 7.12
C ALA A 247 4.83 5.13 5.88
N PHE A 248 4.70 3.84 5.58
CA PHE A 248 5.19 3.20 4.37
C PHE A 248 4.01 2.56 3.63
N ASN A 249 3.87 2.84 2.33
CA ASN A 249 2.80 2.27 1.51
C ASN A 249 3.34 1.50 0.30
N SER A 250 2.62 0.44 -0.07
CA SER A 250 2.90 -0.35 -1.27
C SER A 250 1.63 -1.08 -1.75
N SER A 251 1.79 -1.95 -2.74
CA SER A 251 0.72 -2.83 -3.23
C SER A 251 0.98 -4.28 -2.83
N TYR A 252 -0.09 -5.04 -2.63
CA TYR A 252 -0.05 -6.47 -2.40
C TYR A 252 -1.03 -7.19 -3.32
N GLY A 253 -0.80 -8.48 -3.57
CA GLY A 253 -1.64 -9.29 -4.45
C GLY A 253 -2.27 -10.50 -3.75
N GLU A 254 -3.27 -11.09 -4.40
CA GLU A 254 -3.87 -12.35 -3.97
C GLU A 254 -2.82 -13.46 -3.83
N GLU A 255 -3.08 -14.38 -2.90
CA GLU A 255 -2.29 -15.60 -2.75
C GLU A 255 -2.41 -16.46 -4.03
N PRO A 256 -1.30 -16.86 -4.67
CA PRO A 256 -1.31 -17.55 -5.96
C PRO A 256 -1.94 -18.95 -5.94
N PHE A 257 -2.13 -19.52 -4.74
CA PHE A 257 -2.65 -20.87 -4.55
C PHE A 257 -4.04 -20.92 -3.94
N ASN A 258 -4.67 -19.77 -3.65
CA ASN A 258 -5.99 -19.69 -3.00
C ASN A 258 -7.09 -20.45 -3.79
N LYS A 259 -6.90 -20.65 -5.10
CA LYS A 259 -7.84 -21.36 -6.00
C LYS A 259 -7.38 -22.77 -6.40
N ARG A 260 -6.30 -23.33 -5.83
CA ARG A 260 -5.80 -24.67 -6.20
C ARG A 260 -6.21 -25.71 -5.17
N SER A 261 -6.94 -26.74 -5.61
CA SER A 261 -7.26 -27.90 -4.77
C SER A 261 -6.15 -28.94 -4.82
N LEU A 262 -5.47 -29.16 -3.68
CA LEU A 262 -4.51 -30.26 -3.52
C LEU A 262 -5.18 -31.62 -3.77
N ALA A 263 -6.43 -31.79 -3.30
CA ALA A 263 -7.20 -33.02 -3.49
C ALA A 263 -7.44 -33.32 -4.98
N MET A 264 -7.77 -32.30 -5.78
CA MET A 264 -7.90 -32.47 -7.24
C MET A 264 -6.55 -32.85 -7.88
N GLY A 265 -5.45 -32.22 -7.46
CA GLY A 265 -4.11 -32.56 -7.94
C GLY A 265 -3.73 -34.03 -7.67
N VAL A 266 -3.98 -34.51 -6.45
CA VAL A 266 -3.77 -35.92 -6.08
C VAL A 266 -4.68 -36.85 -6.89
N GLY A 267 -5.96 -36.48 -7.08
CA GLY A 267 -6.89 -37.24 -7.91
C GLY A 267 -6.41 -37.41 -9.35
N PHE A 268 -5.96 -36.33 -10.00
CA PHE A 268 -5.40 -36.39 -11.35
C PHE A 268 -4.14 -37.25 -11.44
N MET A 269 -3.26 -37.17 -10.43
CA MET A 269 -2.04 -38.00 -10.37
C MET A 269 -2.39 -39.49 -10.30
N LEU A 270 -3.34 -39.87 -9.45
CA LEU A 270 -3.78 -41.27 -9.31
C LEU A 270 -4.40 -41.79 -10.61
N VAL A 271 -5.25 -40.99 -11.27
CA VAL A 271 -5.83 -41.35 -12.57
C VAL A 271 -4.73 -41.50 -13.63
N GLY A 272 -3.76 -40.59 -13.67
CA GLY A 272 -2.61 -40.68 -14.59
C GLY A 272 -1.76 -41.94 -14.37
N MET A 273 -1.51 -42.31 -13.11
CA MET A 273 -0.79 -43.54 -12.76
C MET A 273 -1.55 -44.80 -13.20
N LEU A 274 -2.86 -44.85 -12.95
CA LEU A 274 -3.71 -45.96 -13.42
C LEU A 274 -3.74 -46.06 -14.95
N GLY A 275 -3.75 -44.92 -15.65
CA GLY A 275 -3.67 -44.87 -17.11
C GLY A 275 -2.31 -45.28 -17.69
N ALA A 276 -1.21 -45.04 -16.96
CA ALA A 276 0.16 -45.38 -17.38
C ALA A 276 0.57 -46.83 -17.06
N ALA A 277 -0.04 -47.44 -16.04
CA ALA A 277 0.25 -48.82 -15.62
C ALA A 277 0.20 -49.88 -16.76
N PRO A 278 -0.75 -49.84 -17.72
CA PRO A 278 -0.79 -50.80 -18.82
C PRO A 278 0.36 -50.64 -19.83
N LEU A 279 0.95 -49.45 -19.95
CA LEU A 279 2.04 -49.17 -20.88
C LEU A 279 3.38 -49.66 -20.35
N LEU A 280 3.58 -49.59 -19.03
CA LEU A 280 4.78 -50.12 -18.38
C LEU A 280 4.82 -51.66 -18.41
N ARG A 281 3.65 -52.31 -18.39
CA ARG A 281 3.53 -53.77 -18.44
C ARG A 281 3.87 -54.38 -19.81
N LYS A 282 3.89 -53.58 -20.88
CA LYS A 282 4.19 -54.05 -22.24
C LYS A 282 5.69 -54.15 -22.57
N ARG A 283 6.59 -53.72 -21.68
CA ARG A 283 8.04 -53.70 -21.96
C ARG A 283 8.77 -55.00 -21.58
N GLU A 284 8.22 -55.79 -20.67
CA GLU A 284 8.82 -57.07 -20.27
C GLU A 284 8.62 -58.19 -21.30
N THR A 285 7.56 -58.14 -22.10
CA THR A 285 7.29 -59.14 -23.14
C THR A 285 8.16 -58.97 -24.39
N ALA A 286 8.78 -57.81 -24.60
CA ALA A 286 9.70 -57.58 -25.71
C ALA A 286 11.12 -58.07 -25.38
N VAL A 287 11.61 -57.79 -24.17
CA VAL A 287 12.96 -58.20 -23.73
C VAL A 287 13.08 -59.73 -23.61
N LYS A 288 12.02 -60.40 -23.12
CA LYS A 288 12.00 -61.87 -23.00
C LYS A 288 11.92 -62.60 -24.36
N LYS A 289 11.57 -61.90 -25.44
CA LYS A 289 11.46 -62.46 -26.80
C LYS A 289 12.77 -62.38 -27.58
N GLU A 290 13.65 -61.43 -27.25
CA GLU A 290 15.01 -61.35 -27.82
C GLU A 290 15.97 -62.35 -27.16
N GLU A 291 15.83 -62.63 -25.86
CA GLU A 291 16.69 -63.60 -25.16
C GLU A 291 16.42 -65.06 -25.56
N SER A 292 15.19 -65.39 -25.98
CA SER A 292 14.83 -66.72 -26.50
C SER A 292 15.14 -66.93 -27.99
N ALA A 293 15.62 -65.91 -28.70
CA ALA A 293 15.95 -65.99 -30.13
C ALA A 293 17.46 -66.16 -30.40
N ASN A 294 18.29 -66.12 -29.34
CA ASN A 294 19.75 -66.24 -29.41
C ASN A 294 20.30 -67.43 -28.58
N ALA A 295 19.44 -68.38 -28.20
CA ALA A 295 19.81 -69.62 -27.50
C ALA A 295 19.57 -70.84 -28.40
#